data_AF-X1UIA1-F1
#
_entry.id   AF-X1UIA1-F1
#
_cell.length_a   1.000
_cell.length_b   1.000
_cell.length_c   1.000
_cell.angle_alpha   90.00
_cell.angle_beta   90.00
_cell.angle_gamma   90.00
#
_symmetry.space_group_name_H-M   'P 1'
#
loop_
_entity.id
_entity.type
_entity.pdbx_description
1 polymer ?
#
loop_
_entity_poly.entity_id
_entity_poly.type
_entity_poly.pdbx_seq_one_letter_code
_entity_poly.pdbx_strand_id
1 'polypeptide(L)' 'MIQRAFDLAYEAHKDMRRKSGEPYIIHPIAVAKIVTYEIG' A
#
# COMPACT_ATOMS: atom_id res chain seq x y z
N MET A 1 7.12 -7.32 12.34
CA MET A 1 6.29 -6.09 12.37
C MET A 1 5.80 -5.69 10.98
N ILE A 2 6.65 -5.72 9.94
CA ILE A 2 6.28 -5.37 8.55
C ILE A 2 5.07 -6.18 8.02
N GLN A 3 5.05 -7.50 8.21
CA GLN A 3 3.92 -8.34 7.73
C GLN A 3 2.57 -7.88 8.31
N ARG A 4 2.50 -7.62 9.62
CA ARG A 4 1.27 -7.12 10.27
C ARG A 4 0.82 -5.76 9.73
N ALA A 5 1.76 -4.86 9.43
CA ALA A 5 1.43 -3.56 8.85
C ALA A 5 0.89 -3.72 7.41
N PHE A 6 1.46 -4.65 6.64
CA PHE A 6 0.95 -5.01 5.32
C PHE A 6 -0.46 -5.61 5.41
N ASP A 7 -0.69 -6.59 6.28
CA ASP A 7 -1.98 -7.25 6.43
C ASP A 7 -3.08 -6.25 6.83
N LEU A 8 -2.76 -5.32 7.74
CA LEU A 8 -3.67 -4.23 8.13
C LEU A 8 -4.02 -3.33 6.93
N ALA A 9 -3.02 -2.91 6.15
CA ALA A 9 -3.24 -2.07 4.97
C ALA A 9 -4.03 -2.84 3.89
N TYR A 10 -3.76 -4.13 3.71
CA TYR A 10 -4.49 -4.98 2.77
C TYR A 10 -5.97 -5.07 3.13
N GLU A 11 -6.29 -5.39 4.39
CA GLU A 11 -7.68 -5.47 4.84
C GLU A 11 -8.40 -4.12 4.78
N ALA A 12 -7.73 -3.03 5.15
CA ALA A 12 -8.31 -1.69 5.09
C ALA A 12 -8.63 -1.23 3.66
N HIS A 13 -7.94 -1.76 2.65
CA HIS A 13 -8.04 -1.32 1.26
C HIS A 13 -8.57 -2.37 0.28
N LYS A 14 -9.00 -3.56 0.76
CA LYS A 14 -9.36 -4.69 -0.12
C LYS A 14 -10.48 -4.40 -1.13
N ASP A 15 -11.46 -3.59 -0.73
CA ASP A 15 -12.60 -3.20 -1.57
C ASP A 15 -12.42 -1.80 -2.20
N MET A 16 -11.32 -1.12 -1.87
CA MET A 16 -11.05 0.22 -2.38
C MET A 16 -10.43 0.17 -3.77
N ARG A 17 -10.85 1.13 -4.59
CA ARG A 17 -10.39 1.33 -5.96
C ARG A 17 -9.93 2.78 -6.11
N ARG A 18 -8.90 3.01 -6.91
CA ARG A 18 -8.56 4.38 -7.33
C ARG A 18 -9.59 4.90 -8.33
N LYS A 19 -9.53 6.20 -8.62
CA LYS A 19 -10.34 6.83 -9.68
C LYS A 19 -10.13 6.16 -11.05
N SER A 20 -8.95 5.62 -11.31
CA SER A 20 -8.58 4.85 -12.51
C SER A 20 -9.16 3.43 -12.56
N GLY A 21 -9.74 2.92 -11.46
CA GLY A 21 -10.30 1.57 -11.38
C GLY A 21 -9.33 0.49 -10.90
N GLU A 22 -8.06 0.79 -10.66
CA GLU A 22 -7.09 -0.16 -10.11
C GLU A 22 -7.23 -0.32 -8.58
N PRO A 23 -6.83 -1.46 -7.99
CA PRO A 23 -6.86 -1.67 -6.54
C PRO A 23 -6.07 -0.61 -5.77
N TYR A 24 -6.67 -0.05 -4.73
CA TYR A 24 -6.06 1.06 -3.98
C TYR A 24 -4.80 0.65 -3.22
N ILE A 25 -4.68 -0.63 -2.83
CA ILE A 25 -3.53 -1.21 -2.11
C ILE A 25 -2.17 -0.96 -2.81
N ILE A 26 -2.17 -0.73 -4.12
CA ILE A 26 -0.97 -0.39 -4.90
C ILE A 26 -0.35 0.93 -4.39
N HIS A 27 -1.18 1.87 -3.92
CA HIS A 27 -0.71 3.18 -3.41
C HIS A 27 0.23 3.07 -2.21
N PRO A 28 -0.17 2.50 -1.06
CA PRO A 28 0.71 2.39 0.10
C PRO A 28 1.94 1.52 -0.16
N ILE A 29 1.86 0.53 -1.05
CA ILE A 29 3.03 -0.26 -1.47
C ILE A 29 4.05 0.62 -2.23
N ALA A 30 3.57 1.47 -3.16
CA ALA A 30 4.44 2.38 -3.89
C ALA A 30 5.12 3.39 -2.97
N VAL A 31 4.38 3.95 -2.01
CA VAL A 31 4.94 4.85 -0.98
C VAL A 31 6.03 4.15 -0.17
N ALA A 32 5.77 2.92 0.32
CA ALA A 32 6.74 2.16 1.08
C ALA A 32 8.03 1.89 0.29
N LYS A 33 7.93 1.59 -1.01
CA LYS A 33 9.10 1.44 -1.89
C LYS A 33 9.90 2.74 -2.00
N ILE A 34 9.25 3.86 -2.32
CA ILE A 34 9.92 5.17 -2.45
C ILE A 34 10.68 5.51 -1.17
N VAL A 35 10.02 5.40 -0.01
CA VAL A 35 10.66 5.68 1.28
C VAL A 35 11.89 4.78 1.51
N THR A 36 11.79 3.50 1.17
CA THR A 36 12.90 2.55 1.35
C THR A 36 14.08 2.84 0.42
N TYR A 37 13.83 3.28 -0.82
CA TYR A 37 14.88 3.48 -1.83
C TYR A 37 15.46 4.89 -1.86
N GLU A 38 14.66 5.92 -1.52
CA GLU A 38 15.04 7.33 -1.72
C GLU A 38 15.33 8.06 -0.41
N ILE A 39 14.87 7.54 0.72
CA ILE A 39 14.96 8.21 2.04
C ILE A 39 15.71 7.36 3.07
N GLY A 40 15.72 6.02 2.89
CA GLY A 40 16.34 5.04 3.78
C GLY A 40 17.85 4.94 3.66
#